data_AF-A0A2I0F8Q4-F1
#
_entry.id   AF-A0A2I0F8Q4-F1
#
_cell.length_a   1.000
_cell.length_b   1.000
_cell.length_c   1.000
_cell.angle_alpha   90.00
_cell.angle_beta   90.00
_cell.angle_gamma   90.00
#
_symmetry.space_group_name_H-M   'P 1'
#
loop_
_entity.id
_entity.type
_entity.pdbx_description
1 polymer ?
#
loop_
_entity_poly.entity_id
_entity_poly.type
_entity_poly.pdbx_seq_one_letter_code
_entity_poly.pdbx_strand_id
1 'polypeptide(L)'
;MYKIADIEIDMRDSVSSFVADKLEGLVFDITVKETNSRQLDSNIDHVVEQKLSEIASRIFQKKDRLITTNSEKVGELDIAFDANNGHTYFIEIEKSNKKTIWFDYVKLLTLIQEHDDSYGIIICPKNYAHKVGTWDLFKEAKAYKSHLTRVFQSSSLDRVYVIGYTQYAFLDNNWVKFSPETVLRIKTHNI
;
A
#
# COMPACT_ATOMS: atom_id res chain seq x y z
N MET A 1 -9.23 1.06 17.16
CA MET A 1 -9.66 0.29 15.98
C MET A 1 -9.81 1.22 14.79
N TYR A 2 -9.29 0.81 13.65
CA TYR A 2 -9.25 1.57 12.40
C TYR A 2 -9.73 0.69 11.26
N LYS A 3 -10.17 1.29 10.14
CA LYS A 3 -10.53 0.51 8.95
C LYS A 3 -10.09 1.16 7.64
N ILE A 4 -9.86 0.29 6.67
CA ILE A 4 -9.76 0.60 5.24
C ILE A 4 -11.18 0.65 4.68
N ALA A 5 -11.51 1.72 3.96
CA ALA A 5 -12.77 1.82 3.22
C ALA A 5 -12.67 2.76 2.01
N ASP A 6 -13.73 2.83 1.21
CA ASP A 6 -13.83 3.69 0.03
C ASP A 6 -12.69 3.42 -0.97
N ILE A 7 -12.43 2.16 -1.28
CA ILE A 7 -11.37 1.75 -2.21
C ILE A 7 -11.57 2.41 -3.59
N GLU A 8 -10.47 2.95 -4.12
CA GLU A 8 -10.38 3.50 -5.48
C GLU A 8 -9.18 2.89 -6.18
N ILE A 9 -9.30 2.62 -7.48
CA ILE A 9 -8.25 1.98 -8.27
C ILE A 9 -7.95 2.89 -9.46
N ASP A 10 -6.69 3.06 -9.82
CA ASP A 10 -6.29 3.89 -10.95
C ASP A 10 -6.78 3.34 -12.31
N MET A 11 -6.73 2.01 -12.47
CA MET A 11 -7.27 1.27 -13.61
C MET A 11 -7.99 0.02 -13.11
N ARG A 12 -9.30 -0.05 -13.36
CA ARG A 12 -10.14 -1.16 -12.90
C ARG A 12 -10.26 -2.24 -13.98
N ASP A 13 -9.71 -3.41 -13.69
CA ASP A 13 -9.85 -4.63 -14.47
C ASP A 13 -9.92 -5.85 -13.54
N SER A 14 -9.87 -7.06 -14.09
CA SER A 14 -9.91 -8.30 -13.29
C SER A 14 -8.70 -8.47 -12.38
N VAL A 15 -7.53 -7.94 -12.75
CA VAL A 15 -6.28 -8.11 -11.99
C VAL A 15 -6.31 -7.22 -10.76
N SER A 16 -6.63 -5.94 -10.93
CA SER A 16 -6.66 -4.98 -9.83
C SER A 16 -7.85 -5.19 -8.90
N SER A 17 -9.01 -5.58 -9.44
CA SER A 17 -10.20 -5.88 -8.63
C SER A 17 -10.00 -7.10 -7.76
N PHE A 18 -9.26 -8.12 -8.24
CA PHE A 18 -8.97 -9.34 -7.48
C PHE A 18 -8.32 -9.06 -6.11
N VAL A 19 -7.44 -8.06 -6.04
CA VAL A 19 -6.79 -7.62 -4.80
C VAL A 19 -7.65 -6.59 -4.06
N ALA A 20 -8.15 -5.57 -4.77
CA ALA A 20 -8.91 -4.47 -4.18
C ALA A 20 -10.14 -4.95 -3.39
N ASP A 21 -10.87 -5.94 -3.91
CA ASP A 21 -12.08 -6.49 -3.28
C ASP A 21 -11.82 -7.16 -1.92
N LYS A 22 -10.56 -7.47 -1.62
CA LYS A 22 -10.15 -8.04 -0.32
C LYS A 22 -9.84 -6.99 0.73
N LEU A 23 -9.61 -5.74 0.32
CA LEU A 23 -9.16 -4.68 1.21
C LEU A 23 -10.30 -3.90 1.84
N GLU A 24 -11.45 -3.80 1.16
CA GLU A 24 -12.59 -3.03 1.64
C GLU A 24 -13.10 -3.57 2.99
N GLY A 25 -13.20 -2.68 3.97
CA GLY A 25 -13.68 -3.01 5.31
C GLY A 25 -12.64 -3.68 6.22
N LEU A 26 -11.40 -3.88 5.77
CA LEU A 26 -10.35 -4.44 6.63
C LEU A 26 -10.11 -3.56 7.84
N VAL A 27 -10.10 -4.19 9.02
CA VAL A 27 -9.89 -3.54 10.31
C VAL A 27 -8.44 -3.75 10.74
N PHE A 28 -7.81 -2.67 11.19
CA PHE A 28 -6.43 -2.68 11.69
C PHE A 28 -6.30 -1.82 12.95
N ASP A 29 -5.17 -1.94 13.61
CA ASP A 29 -4.84 -1.21 14.83
C ASP A 29 -3.73 -0.19 14.59
N ILE A 30 -3.79 0.87 15.39
CA ILE A 30 -2.74 1.88 15.48
C ILE A 30 -2.33 1.97 16.94
N THR A 31 -1.03 1.98 17.17
CA THR A 31 -0.41 2.29 18.45
C THR A 31 0.21 3.68 18.40
N VAL A 32 0.18 4.39 19.52
CA VAL A 32 0.87 5.68 19.66
C VAL A 32 2.22 5.39 20.32
N LYS A 33 3.32 5.54 19.59
CA LYS A 33 4.66 5.36 20.17
C LYS A 33 4.88 6.39 21.28
N GLU A 34 5.55 6.02 22.36
CA GLU A 34 5.90 6.99 23.42
C GLU A 34 7.05 7.93 22.98
N THR A 35 7.84 7.49 22.00
CA THR A 35 8.98 8.22 21.44
C THR A 35 8.62 8.89 20.09
N ASN A 36 9.56 9.65 19.51
CA ASN A 36 9.42 10.27 18.17
C ASN A 36 8.17 11.14 17.98
N SER A 37 7.91 12.07 18.92
CA SER A 37 6.75 12.99 18.84
C SER A 37 5.40 12.27 18.78
N ARG A 38 5.29 11.13 19.48
CA ARG A 38 4.08 10.31 19.55
C ARG A 38 3.62 9.84 18.17
N GLN A 39 4.55 9.29 17.38
CA GLN A 39 4.24 8.82 16.04
C GLN A 39 3.23 7.67 16.10
N LEU A 40 2.29 7.67 15.15
CA LEU A 40 1.33 6.58 14.98
C LEU A 40 1.99 5.44 14.22
N ASP A 41 1.85 4.22 14.72
CA ASP A 41 2.37 2.99 14.12
C ASP A 41 1.24 2.01 13.90
N SER A 42 1.09 1.49 12.68
CA SER A 42 -0.04 0.64 12.32
C SER A 42 0.39 -0.77 11.94
N ASN A 43 -0.44 -1.76 12.27
CA ASN A 43 -0.25 -3.16 11.84
C ASN A 43 -0.94 -3.45 10.49
N ILE A 44 -1.27 -2.42 9.71
CA ILE A 44 -2.03 -2.54 8.46
C ILE A 44 -1.36 -3.49 7.46
N ASP A 45 -0.03 -3.46 7.35
CA ASP A 45 0.73 -4.34 6.43
C ASP A 45 0.48 -5.81 6.76
N HIS A 46 0.50 -6.14 8.06
CA HIS A 46 0.24 -7.49 8.55
C HIS A 46 -1.21 -7.92 8.28
N VAL A 47 -2.18 -7.04 8.52
CA VAL A 47 -3.61 -7.33 8.25
C VAL A 47 -3.85 -7.55 6.76
N VAL A 48 -3.24 -6.72 5.90
CA VAL A 48 -3.34 -6.86 4.44
C VAL A 48 -2.68 -8.16 3.99
N GLU A 49 -1.47 -8.48 4.45
CA GLU A 49 -0.79 -9.73 4.11
C GLU A 49 -1.61 -10.96 4.53
N GLN A 50 -2.12 -10.97 5.77
CA GLN A 50 -2.98 -12.04 6.25
C GLN A 50 -4.21 -12.20 5.36
N LYS A 51 -4.86 -11.11 4.98
CA LYS A 51 -6.05 -11.18 4.13
C LYS A 51 -5.73 -11.71 2.73
N LEU A 52 -4.64 -11.26 2.14
CA LEU A 52 -4.22 -11.71 0.80
C LEU A 52 -3.72 -13.16 0.81
N SER A 53 -3.24 -13.67 1.96
CA SER A 53 -2.91 -15.09 2.10
C SER A 53 -4.10 -16.04 1.92
N GLU A 54 -5.33 -15.57 2.14
CA GLU A 54 -6.54 -16.38 1.92
C GLU A 54 -6.79 -16.69 0.43
N ILE A 55 -6.23 -15.89 -0.48
CA ILE A 55 -6.36 -16.04 -1.94
C ILE A 55 -5.04 -16.46 -2.61
N ALA A 56 -4.00 -16.69 -1.81
CA ALA A 56 -2.70 -17.11 -2.28
C ALA A 56 -2.62 -18.63 -2.41
N SER A 57 -2.01 -19.09 -3.50
CA SER A 57 -1.50 -20.46 -3.61
C SER A 57 -0.14 -20.59 -2.91
N ARG A 58 0.64 -19.48 -2.84
CA ARG A 58 1.91 -19.40 -2.12
C ARG A 58 2.19 -17.97 -1.65
N ILE A 59 2.50 -17.79 -0.36
CA ILE A 59 3.07 -16.54 0.18
C ILE A 59 4.60 -16.62 0.15
N PHE A 60 5.23 -15.55 -0.33
CA PHE A 60 6.69 -15.46 -0.44
C PHE A 60 7.27 -15.14 0.93
N GLN A 61 8.35 -15.81 1.31
CA GLN A 61 9.03 -15.53 2.57
C GLN A 61 9.88 -14.26 2.44
N LYS A 62 10.31 -13.68 3.58
CA LYS A 62 11.12 -12.45 3.59
C LYS A 62 12.34 -12.51 2.66
N LYS A 63 13.03 -13.65 2.62
CA LYS A 63 14.19 -13.86 1.72
C LYS A 63 13.81 -13.81 0.23
N ASP A 64 12.60 -14.22 -0.10
CA ASP A 64 12.08 -14.26 -1.47
C ASP A 64 11.53 -12.89 -1.91
N ARG A 65 11.35 -11.95 -0.96
CA ARG A 65 10.93 -10.56 -1.20
C ARG A 65 12.11 -9.61 -1.44
N LEU A 66 13.34 -10.08 -1.27
CA LEU A 66 14.55 -9.28 -1.48
C LEU A 66 14.79 -9.08 -2.98
N ILE A 67 14.94 -7.83 -3.41
CA ILE A 67 15.14 -7.46 -4.81
C ILE A 67 16.61 -7.10 -5.01
N THR A 68 17.25 -7.77 -5.95
CA THR A 68 18.66 -7.54 -6.30
C THR A 68 18.85 -7.43 -7.79
N THR A 69 19.69 -6.50 -8.24
CA THR A 69 20.10 -6.35 -9.66
C THR A 69 21.61 -6.30 -9.72
N ASN A 70 22.25 -7.09 -10.59
CA ASN A 70 23.72 -7.15 -10.71
C ASN A 70 24.43 -7.39 -9.36
N SER A 71 23.84 -8.21 -8.49
CA SER A 71 24.30 -8.47 -7.10
C SER A 71 24.21 -7.28 -6.14
N GLU A 72 23.61 -6.15 -6.53
CA GLU A 72 23.32 -5.03 -5.64
C GLU A 72 21.88 -5.09 -5.14
N LYS A 73 21.67 -4.75 -3.86
CA LYS A 73 20.33 -4.67 -3.28
C LYS A 73 19.60 -3.45 -3.81
N VAL A 74 18.46 -3.67 -4.46
CA VAL A 74 17.50 -2.62 -4.81
C VAL A 74 16.60 -2.34 -3.61
N GLY A 75 15.98 -3.38 -3.05
CA GLY A 75 14.97 -3.19 -2.01
C GLY A 75 14.43 -4.50 -1.46
N GLU A 76 13.33 -4.41 -0.74
CA GLU A 76 12.56 -5.54 -0.23
C GLU A 76 11.08 -5.17 -0.41
N LEU A 77 10.28 -6.08 -0.94
CA LEU A 77 8.83 -5.90 -1.07
C LEU A 77 8.16 -6.04 0.29
N ASP A 78 7.08 -5.28 0.50
CA ASP A 78 6.21 -5.48 1.66
C ASP A 78 5.51 -6.84 1.58
N ILE A 79 4.88 -7.15 0.44
CA ILE A 79 4.16 -8.42 0.24
C ILE A 79 4.44 -8.96 -1.17
N ALA A 80 4.61 -10.28 -1.27
CA ALA A 80 4.62 -11.00 -2.55
C ALA A 80 3.93 -12.35 -2.42
N PHE A 81 3.14 -12.73 -3.44
CA PHE A 81 2.45 -14.01 -3.45
C PHE A 81 2.08 -14.49 -4.86
N ASP A 82 2.01 -15.79 -5.02
CA ASP A 82 1.33 -16.43 -6.14
C ASP A 82 -0.14 -16.60 -5.75
N ALA A 83 -1.04 -16.16 -6.62
CA ALA A 83 -2.47 -16.19 -6.40
C ALA A 83 -3.12 -17.44 -7.00
N ASN A 84 -4.30 -17.79 -6.48
CA ASN A 84 -5.11 -18.90 -7.00
C ASN A 84 -5.64 -18.65 -8.44
N ASN A 85 -5.54 -17.43 -8.96
CA ASN A 85 -5.89 -17.09 -10.34
C ASN A 85 -4.74 -17.30 -11.34
N GLY A 86 -3.58 -17.79 -10.87
CA GLY A 86 -2.40 -18.08 -11.71
C GLY A 86 -1.45 -16.90 -11.90
N HIS A 87 -1.70 -15.74 -11.29
CA HIS A 87 -0.83 -14.57 -11.37
C HIS A 87 0.06 -14.43 -10.14
N THR A 88 1.23 -13.81 -10.31
CA THR A 88 2.09 -13.39 -9.19
C THR A 88 1.87 -11.90 -8.92
N TYR A 89 1.68 -11.56 -7.65
CA TYR A 89 1.47 -10.18 -7.20
C TYR A 89 2.65 -9.72 -6.34
N PHE A 90 3.23 -8.58 -6.70
CA PHE A 90 4.23 -7.84 -5.94
C PHE A 90 3.60 -6.55 -5.39
N ILE A 91 3.68 -6.32 -4.09
CA ILE A 91 2.91 -5.27 -3.44
C ILE A 91 3.79 -4.41 -2.52
N GLU A 92 3.55 -3.11 -2.61
CA GLU A 92 4.12 -2.08 -1.74
C GLU A 92 3.00 -1.30 -1.06
N ILE A 93 3.14 -1.04 0.24
CA ILE A 93 2.16 -0.32 1.07
C ILE A 93 2.79 0.99 1.56
N GLU A 94 2.57 2.07 0.81
CA GLU A 94 3.09 3.39 1.18
C GLU A 94 2.11 4.14 2.08
N LYS A 95 2.49 4.38 3.33
CA LYS A 95 1.62 4.91 4.39
C LYS A 95 1.83 6.39 4.69
N SER A 96 3.00 6.97 4.42
CA SER A 96 3.40 8.21 5.09
C SER A 96 4.31 9.15 4.32
N ASN A 97 4.98 8.69 3.26
CA ASN A 97 5.99 9.46 2.56
C ASN A 97 5.79 9.42 1.06
N LYS A 98 5.27 10.52 0.50
CA LYS A 98 5.11 10.65 -0.94
C LYS A 98 6.42 10.54 -1.74
N LYS A 99 7.57 10.81 -1.13
CA LYS A 99 8.87 10.73 -1.79
C LYS A 99 9.42 9.31 -1.88
N THR A 100 8.83 8.31 -1.24
CA THR A 100 9.27 6.90 -1.37
C THR A 100 8.49 6.15 -2.45
N ILE A 101 7.32 6.66 -2.83
CA ILE A 101 6.47 6.10 -3.90
C ILE A 101 7.23 5.85 -5.22
N TRP A 102 8.09 6.78 -5.65
CA TRP A 102 8.84 6.57 -6.90
C TRP A 102 9.79 5.37 -6.81
N PHE A 103 10.32 5.09 -5.61
CA PHE A 103 11.19 3.94 -5.38
C PHE A 103 10.39 2.64 -5.30
N ASP A 104 9.15 2.69 -4.81
CA ASP A 104 8.22 1.56 -4.89
C ASP A 104 7.94 1.16 -6.34
N TYR A 105 7.78 2.11 -7.25
CA TYR A 105 7.74 1.81 -8.69
C TYR A 105 9.01 1.13 -9.19
N VAL A 106 10.20 1.59 -8.77
CA VAL A 106 11.47 0.96 -9.18
C VAL A 106 11.52 -0.50 -8.72
N LYS A 107 11.22 -0.77 -7.45
CA LYS A 107 11.15 -2.13 -6.89
C LYS A 107 10.22 -3.04 -7.72
N LEU A 108 8.99 -2.60 -7.95
CA LEU A 108 7.99 -3.37 -8.70
C LEU A 108 8.41 -3.60 -10.15
N LEU A 109 8.87 -2.57 -10.85
CA LEU A 109 9.26 -2.66 -12.26
C LEU A 109 10.45 -3.60 -12.47
N THR A 110 11.42 -3.61 -11.55
CA THR A 110 12.55 -4.54 -11.60
C THR A 110 12.08 -6.00 -11.64
N LEU A 111 11.12 -6.37 -10.79
CA LEU A 111 10.61 -7.74 -10.76
C LEU A 111 9.69 -8.06 -11.93
N ILE A 112 8.79 -7.14 -12.28
CA ILE A 112 7.79 -7.37 -13.35
C ILE A 112 8.46 -7.55 -14.70
N GLN A 113 9.63 -6.93 -14.92
CA GLN A 113 10.43 -7.13 -16.13
C GLN A 113 11.06 -8.52 -16.23
N GLU A 114 11.29 -9.20 -15.10
CA GLU A 114 11.92 -10.53 -15.04
C GLU A 114 10.89 -11.66 -14.94
N HIS A 115 9.64 -11.34 -14.60
CA HIS A 115 8.57 -12.30 -14.38
C HIS A 115 7.37 -12.03 -15.30
N ASP A 116 7.19 -12.89 -16.29
CA ASP A 116 5.97 -12.96 -17.09
C ASP A 116 4.76 -13.27 -16.18
N ASP A 117 3.58 -12.79 -16.56
CA ASP A 117 2.32 -12.96 -15.81
C ASP A 117 2.35 -12.48 -14.33
N SER A 118 3.24 -11.54 -14.04
CA SER A 118 3.31 -10.83 -12.75
C SER A 118 2.78 -9.40 -12.82
N TYR A 119 2.29 -8.90 -11.68
CA TYR A 119 1.70 -7.58 -11.54
C TYR A 119 2.18 -6.88 -10.28
N GLY A 120 2.38 -5.56 -10.39
CA GLY A 120 2.74 -4.70 -9.28
C GLY A 120 1.52 -3.99 -8.72
N ILE A 121 1.45 -3.79 -7.42
CA ILE A 121 0.40 -3.00 -6.78
C ILE A 121 1.01 -2.09 -5.73
N ILE A 122 0.72 -0.79 -5.84
CA ILE A 122 0.99 0.17 -4.77
C ILE A 122 -0.33 0.44 -4.04
N ILE A 123 -0.37 0.15 -2.75
CA ILE A 123 -1.53 0.41 -1.88
C ILE A 123 -1.21 1.62 -1.01
N CYS A 124 -2.03 2.67 -1.08
CA CYS A 124 -1.74 3.90 -0.33
C CYS A 124 -3.01 4.67 0.08
N PRO A 125 -2.96 5.44 1.19
CA PRO A 125 -4.11 6.16 1.69
C PRO A 125 -4.39 7.42 0.87
N LYS A 126 -5.68 7.71 0.67
CA LYS A 126 -6.21 8.97 0.11
C LYS A 126 -6.25 10.10 1.14
N ASN A 127 -6.10 9.78 2.43
CA ASN A 127 -6.23 10.72 3.54
C ASN A 127 -5.14 10.56 4.62
N TYR A 128 -3.88 10.46 4.22
CA TYR A 128 -2.79 10.45 5.19
C TYR A 128 -2.77 11.76 6.00
N ALA A 129 -2.88 11.67 7.32
CA ALA A 129 -2.88 12.82 8.21
C ALA A 129 -1.45 13.31 8.47
N HIS A 130 -1.07 14.40 7.81
CA HIS A 130 0.23 15.03 7.93
C HIS A 130 0.15 16.30 8.82
N LYS A 131 1.32 16.80 9.28
CA LYS A 131 1.39 18.00 10.16
C LYS A 131 0.78 19.26 9.54
N VAL A 132 0.77 19.37 8.21
CA VAL A 132 0.28 20.54 7.47
C VAL A 132 -1.05 20.28 6.75
N GLY A 133 -1.79 19.24 7.15
CA GLY A 133 -3.06 18.87 6.54
C GLY A 133 -3.12 17.41 6.11
N THR A 134 -4.06 17.11 5.23
CA THR A 134 -4.25 15.75 4.70
C THR A 134 -3.55 15.60 3.37
N TRP A 135 -2.76 14.55 3.22
CA TRP A 135 -2.12 14.17 1.96
C TRP A 135 -2.87 13.03 1.30
N ASP A 136 -3.04 13.13 -0.02
CA ASP A 136 -3.60 12.10 -0.87
C ASP A 136 -2.45 11.36 -1.57
N LEU A 137 -1.97 10.28 -0.94
CA LEU A 137 -0.84 9.51 -1.45
C LEU A 137 -1.23 8.71 -2.71
N PHE A 138 -2.51 8.37 -2.86
CA PHE A 138 -3.05 7.76 -4.08
C PHE A 138 -2.92 8.69 -5.29
N LYS A 139 -3.29 9.96 -5.14
CA LYS A 139 -3.11 10.96 -6.20
C LYS A 139 -1.63 11.14 -6.55
N GLU A 140 -0.74 11.17 -5.56
CA GLU A 140 0.70 11.28 -5.77
C GLU A 140 1.23 10.04 -6.52
N ALA A 141 0.81 8.83 -6.15
CA ALA A 141 1.19 7.59 -6.85
C ALA A 141 0.70 7.53 -8.30
N LYS A 142 -0.50 8.01 -8.59
CA LYS A 142 -0.99 8.17 -9.98
C LYS A 142 -0.18 9.18 -10.76
N ALA A 143 0.21 10.29 -10.14
CA ALA A 143 1.05 11.30 -10.77
C ALA A 143 2.43 10.71 -11.13
N TYR A 144 3.06 9.96 -10.22
CA TYR A 144 4.31 9.25 -10.50
C TYR A 144 4.16 8.26 -11.66
N LYS A 145 3.09 7.45 -11.69
CA LYS A 145 2.83 6.55 -12.83
C LYS A 145 2.79 7.32 -14.15
N SER A 146 2.03 8.41 -14.20
CA SER A 146 1.89 9.24 -15.41
C SER A 146 3.22 9.86 -15.85
N HIS A 147 4.05 10.29 -14.90
CA HIS A 147 5.41 10.77 -15.20
C HIS A 147 6.30 9.65 -15.74
N LEU A 148 6.25 8.46 -15.12
CA LEU A 148 7.01 7.29 -15.58
C LEU A 148 6.58 6.85 -16.97
N THR A 149 5.28 6.85 -17.31
CA THR A 149 4.80 6.51 -18.66
C THR A 149 5.43 7.36 -19.76
N ARG A 150 5.83 8.61 -19.45
CA ARG A 150 6.48 9.50 -20.42
C ARG A 150 7.95 9.18 -20.67
N VAL A 151 8.64 8.59 -19.71
CA VAL A 151 10.10 8.39 -19.73
C VAL A 151 10.51 6.92 -19.79
N PHE A 152 9.61 6.02 -19.40
CA PHE A 152 9.82 4.59 -19.33
C PHE A 152 9.13 3.92 -20.53
N GLN A 153 9.93 3.37 -21.45
CA GLN A 153 9.45 2.84 -22.74
C GLN A 153 9.08 1.34 -22.69
N SER A 154 8.77 0.79 -21.52
CA SER A 154 8.41 -0.63 -21.36
C SER A 154 6.95 -0.80 -20.95
N SER A 155 6.28 -1.79 -21.54
CA SER A 155 4.90 -2.22 -21.20
C SER A 155 4.78 -2.77 -19.78
N SER A 156 5.90 -3.00 -19.08
CA SER A 156 5.88 -3.48 -17.68
C SER A 156 5.16 -2.51 -16.75
N LEU A 157 5.16 -1.20 -17.06
CA LEU A 157 4.43 -0.21 -16.27
C LEU A 157 2.90 -0.37 -16.37
N ASP A 158 2.39 -0.92 -17.48
CA ASP A 158 0.96 -1.17 -17.67
C ASP A 158 0.44 -2.27 -16.73
N ARG A 159 1.35 -3.12 -16.22
CA ARG A 159 1.10 -4.16 -15.23
C ARG A 159 1.26 -3.70 -13.78
N VAL A 160 1.50 -2.41 -13.54
CA VAL A 160 1.56 -1.83 -12.19
C VAL A 160 0.26 -1.07 -11.92
N TYR A 161 -0.43 -1.38 -10.83
CA TYR A 161 -1.67 -0.73 -10.42
C TYR A 161 -1.49 0.09 -9.15
N VAL A 162 -2.36 1.06 -8.95
CA VAL A 162 -2.42 1.83 -7.70
C VAL A 162 -3.80 1.66 -7.08
N ILE A 163 -3.83 1.26 -5.82
CA ILE A 163 -5.04 1.13 -5.02
C ILE A 163 -5.02 2.17 -3.90
N GLY A 164 -5.97 3.10 -3.96
CA GLY A 164 -6.20 4.13 -2.97
C GLY A 164 -7.25 3.71 -1.95
N TYR A 165 -7.02 3.99 -0.67
CA TYR A 165 -8.02 3.73 0.39
C TYR A 165 -8.22 4.92 1.32
N THR A 166 -9.42 5.06 1.88
CA THR A 166 -9.68 5.99 2.97
C THR A 166 -9.53 5.28 4.31
N GLN A 167 -8.77 5.89 5.22
CA GLN A 167 -8.65 5.45 6.61
C GLN A 167 -9.78 6.04 7.45
N TYR A 168 -10.37 5.22 8.31
CA TYR A 168 -11.32 5.64 9.34
C TYR A 168 -10.85 5.16 10.72
N ALA A 169 -11.14 5.95 11.76
CA ALA A 169 -10.94 5.61 13.16
C ALA A 169 -12.29 5.41 13.85
N PHE A 170 -12.40 4.41 14.72
CA PHE A 170 -13.59 4.22 15.55
C PHE A 170 -13.46 5.04 16.83
N LEU A 171 -14.28 6.09 16.97
CA LEU A 171 -14.29 7.03 18.10
C LEU A 171 -15.75 7.34 18.48
N ASP A 172 -16.07 7.39 19.77
CA ASP A 172 -17.42 7.64 20.30
C ASP A 172 -18.52 6.79 19.63
N ASN A 173 -18.27 5.48 19.51
CA ASN A 173 -19.17 4.53 18.85
C ASN A 173 -19.47 4.84 17.37
N ASN A 174 -18.62 5.63 16.70
CA ASN A 174 -18.79 6.01 15.30
C ASN A 174 -17.48 5.89 14.50
N TRP A 175 -17.61 5.64 13.21
CA TRP A 175 -16.48 5.69 12.28
C TRP A 175 -16.25 7.11 11.79
N VAL A 176 -15.09 7.68 12.12
CA VAL A 176 -14.69 9.03 11.73
C VAL A 176 -13.56 8.96 10.73
N LYS A 177 -13.68 9.70 9.62
CA LYS A 177 -12.63 9.76 8.59
C LYS A 177 -11.34 10.29 9.20
N PHE A 178 -10.24 9.62 8.90
CA PHE A 178 -8.93 10.00 9.42
C PHE A 178 -8.52 11.37 8.89
N SER A 179 -8.09 12.24 9.79
CA SER A 179 -7.68 13.63 9.55
C SER A 179 -6.66 14.07 10.62
N PRO A 180 -5.97 15.21 10.45
CA PRO A 180 -5.09 15.75 11.48
C PRO A 180 -5.78 15.96 12.84
N GLU A 181 -7.04 16.40 12.84
CA GLU A 181 -7.84 16.59 14.07
C GLU A 181 -8.15 15.25 14.74
N THR A 182 -8.50 14.24 13.94
CA THR A 182 -8.72 12.88 14.42
C THR A 182 -7.44 12.31 15.05
N VAL A 183 -6.28 12.52 14.41
CA VAL A 183 -4.98 12.12 14.95
C VAL A 183 -4.66 12.81 16.26
N LEU A 184 -4.87 14.12 16.35
CA LEU A 184 -4.66 14.88 17.58
C LEU A 184 -5.51 14.31 18.71
N ARG A 185 -6.79 14.04 18.43
CA ARG A 185 -7.73 13.46 19.38
C ARG A 185 -7.28 12.09 19.88
N ILE A 186 -6.84 11.21 18.98
CA ILE A 186 -6.30 9.89 19.33
C ILE A 186 -5.09 10.00 20.24
N LYS A 187 -4.19 10.96 19.96
CA LYS A 187 -3.01 11.18 20.80
C LYS A 187 -3.38 11.74 22.18
N THR A 188 -4.37 12.61 22.28
CA THR A 188 -4.76 13.21 23.57
C THR A 188 -5.58 12.30 24.47
N HIS A 189 -6.39 11.38 23.91
CA HIS A 189 -7.23 10.47 24.69
C HIS A 189 -6.51 9.19 25.16
N ASN A 190 -5.33 8.90 24.60
CA ASN A 190 -4.42 7.85 25.11
C ASN A 190 -3.42 8.45 26.12
N ILE A 191 -3.89 9.34 27.01
CA ILE A 191 -3.18 9.87 28.19
C ILE A 191 -3.98 9.45 29.41
#